data_AF-A0A242K8H3-F1
#
_entry.id   AF-A0A242K8H3-F1
#
_cell.length_a   1.000
_cell.length_b   1.000
_cell.length_c   1.000
_cell.angle_alpha   90.00
_cell.angle_beta   90.00
_cell.angle_gamma   90.00
#
_symmetry.space_group_name_H-M   'P 1'
#
loop_
_entity.id
_entity.type
_entity.pdbx_description
1 polymer ?
#
loop_
_entity_poly.entity_id
_entity_poly.type
_entity_poly.pdbx_seq_one_letter_code
_entity_poly.pdbx_strand_id
1 'polypeptide(L)'
;MEGKVSLYLGDWQFNAGLIGLVNVLGRENVELAYDHIVFDLNQLDRFEEAYFAYFIKTYKKLLSWHKIVSYKQRLVQFESDDFEQFTETDLENLNKYIKDILKYYLKSASYKAAYSLIPSDTDVLALEKEIKTVGKMKKGETFADKKPEIIQEIKEQLPKLKEAIDFCESSQGKKYLAAKNVIYTVIKNGWNGVSFLNPQTKIPDMYVDYAATFVQPAKVYLEENEEEQTKYKYHCANCNRKIKDLKNDVSFLNATGFDVSRKAGHVWDSFNDTAVCPLCKLVYSCVSAGFTYVYNDGMFINASTNLDDLYRMNYTLKHETLNAGGENISEVSPYRALIQNLQKKDLQEQKQQLEDVTLVRYENETYRFNILPTNSLRTIELANKQLEVLIPTGFKEINTNFRIYKLVLQSLFNQENLFYLIHKLLYFKLTNVGNLYYQPFHVRNIIEINSIFLGGLNHMTEEKTKTLPGDISWRVNHLGEKFKAEYSARFNENKLITIAHQMLGALKINNRDRFMDVLLNCYSYINKPVPKTLLDVFSSDENFKTIGYSFVAGIIGKTEKTTEEEK
;
A
#
# COMPACT_ATOMS: atom_id res chain seq x y z
N MET A 1 -8.06 -31.84 -30.67
CA MET A 1 -7.43 -30.79 -29.86
C MET A 1 -8.54 -29.90 -29.31
N GLU A 2 -9.47 -30.48 -28.56
CA GLU A 2 -10.67 -29.75 -28.09
C GLU A 2 -10.45 -29.28 -26.66
N GLY A 3 -10.70 -28.00 -26.40
CA GLY A 3 -10.77 -27.45 -25.04
C GLY A 3 -9.66 -26.48 -24.61
N LYS A 4 -8.72 -26.05 -25.47
CA LYS A 4 -7.75 -25.01 -25.08
C LYS A 4 -8.32 -23.60 -25.24
N VAL A 5 -8.05 -22.74 -24.27
CA VAL A 5 -8.48 -21.34 -24.23
C VAL A 5 -7.26 -20.42 -24.28
N SER A 6 -7.23 -19.52 -25.26
CA SER A 6 -6.18 -18.49 -25.39
C SER A 6 -6.72 -17.10 -25.07
N LEU A 7 -5.98 -16.35 -24.25
CA LEU A 7 -6.30 -14.96 -23.85
C LEU A 7 -5.07 -14.06 -24.00
N TYR A 8 -5.20 -13.03 -24.82
CA TYR A 8 -4.13 -12.09 -25.16
C TYR A 8 -4.10 -10.89 -24.22
N LEU A 9 -2.92 -10.29 -24.05
CA LEU A 9 -2.76 -9.00 -23.38
C LEU A 9 -3.69 -7.94 -23.99
N GLY A 10 -4.18 -7.04 -23.14
CA GLY A 10 -5.06 -5.93 -23.50
C GLY A 10 -4.71 -4.68 -22.70
N ASP A 11 -5.72 -3.96 -22.24
CA ASP A 11 -5.54 -2.81 -21.36
C ASP A 11 -4.99 -3.20 -19.98
N TRP A 12 -4.55 -2.21 -19.19
CA TRP A 12 -3.94 -2.45 -17.88
C TRP A 12 -4.85 -3.24 -16.92
N GLN A 13 -6.17 -3.06 -16.98
CA GLN A 13 -7.14 -3.69 -16.11
C GLN A 13 -7.43 -5.11 -16.57
N PHE A 14 -7.52 -5.34 -17.87
CA PHE A 14 -7.59 -6.68 -18.42
C PHE A 14 -6.32 -7.48 -18.11
N ASN A 15 -5.14 -6.87 -18.26
CA ASN A 15 -3.85 -7.45 -17.89
C ASN A 15 -3.80 -7.81 -16.39
N ALA A 16 -4.32 -6.94 -15.52
CA ALA A 16 -4.47 -7.27 -14.10
C ALA A 16 -5.42 -8.47 -13.90
N GLY A 17 -6.53 -8.51 -14.64
CA GLY A 17 -7.44 -9.66 -14.67
C GLY A 17 -6.77 -10.95 -15.14
N LEU A 18 -5.93 -10.91 -16.18
CA LEU A 18 -5.18 -12.06 -16.70
C LEU A 18 -4.20 -12.60 -15.66
N ILE A 19 -3.37 -11.73 -15.08
CA ILE A 19 -2.47 -12.12 -13.99
C ILE A 19 -3.26 -12.67 -12.81
N GLY A 20 -4.42 -12.08 -12.51
CA GLY A 20 -5.35 -12.60 -11.51
C GLY A 20 -5.86 -14.01 -11.84
N LEU A 21 -6.23 -14.27 -13.08
CA LEU A 21 -6.66 -15.58 -13.55
C LEU A 21 -5.54 -16.61 -13.40
N VAL A 22 -4.31 -16.28 -13.83
CA VAL A 22 -3.13 -17.14 -13.65
C VAL A 22 -2.90 -17.46 -12.16
N ASN A 23 -3.04 -16.46 -11.29
CA ASN A 23 -2.88 -16.64 -9.85
C ASN A 23 -3.95 -17.57 -9.24
N VAL A 24 -5.19 -17.51 -9.74
CA VAL A 24 -6.30 -18.36 -9.27
C VAL A 24 -6.18 -19.78 -9.81
N LEU A 25 -5.86 -19.93 -11.10
CA LEU A 25 -5.69 -21.25 -11.74
C LEU A 25 -4.44 -21.99 -11.25
N GLY A 26 -3.40 -21.26 -10.82
CA GLY A 26 -2.09 -21.82 -10.53
C GLY A 26 -1.18 -21.74 -11.77
N ARG A 27 0.08 -21.35 -11.56
CA ARG A 27 1.05 -21.08 -12.64
C ARG A 27 1.36 -22.34 -13.46
N GLU A 28 1.29 -23.51 -12.83
CA GLU A 28 1.50 -24.83 -13.42
C GLU A 28 0.40 -25.26 -14.39
N ASN A 29 -0.80 -24.68 -14.26
CA ASN A 29 -1.97 -24.99 -15.08
C ASN A 29 -2.13 -24.03 -16.27
N VAL A 30 -1.18 -23.10 -16.44
CA VAL A 30 -1.23 -22.07 -17.48
C VAL A 30 0.12 -21.97 -18.20
N GLU A 31 0.07 -22.08 -19.52
CA GLU A 31 1.20 -21.77 -20.39
C GLU A 31 1.25 -20.25 -20.62
N LEU A 32 2.41 -19.63 -20.35
CA LEU A 32 2.62 -18.20 -20.64
C LEU A 32 3.43 -18.12 -21.93
N ALA A 33 2.78 -17.64 -22.99
CA ALA A 33 3.46 -17.21 -24.21
C ALA A 33 3.89 -15.74 -24.08
N TYR A 34 4.46 -15.18 -25.14
CA TYR A 34 4.96 -13.80 -25.14
C TYR A 34 3.86 -12.77 -24.82
N ASP A 35 2.71 -12.87 -25.49
CA ASP A 35 1.61 -11.89 -25.44
C ASP A 35 0.25 -12.50 -25.02
N HIS A 36 0.22 -13.78 -24.63
CA HIS A 36 -1.01 -14.46 -24.26
C HIS A 36 -0.78 -15.60 -23.27
N ILE A 37 -1.86 -16.02 -22.61
CA ILE A 37 -1.93 -17.24 -21.81
C ILE A 37 -2.73 -18.31 -22.52
N VAL A 38 -2.38 -19.57 -22.28
CA VAL A 38 -3.12 -20.74 -22.74
C VAL A 38 -3.40 -21.67 -21.56
N PHE A 39 -4.64 -22.14 -21.42
CA PHE A 39 -5.04 -23.11 -20.41
C PHE A 39 -6.16 -24.02 -20.94
N ASP A 40 -6.35 -25.17 -20.30
CA ASP A 40 -7.42 -26.11 -20.66
C ASP A 40 -8.76 -25.70 -20.02
N LEU A 41 -9.88 -25.86 -20.74
CA LEU A 41 -11.22 -25.44 -20.31
C LEU A 41 -11.64 -26.09 -18.98
N ASN A 42 -11.21 -27.31 -18.71
CA ASN A 42 -11.45 -28.03 -17.46
C ASN A 42 -10.82 -27.34 -16.23
N GLN A 43 -9.86 -26.43 -16.42
CA GLN A 43 -9.32 -25.61 -15.33
C GLN A 43 -10.37 -24.63 -14.77
N LEU A 44 -11.50 -24.42 -15.48
CA LEU A 44 -12.65 -23.69 -14.96
C LEU A 44 -13.57 -24.55 -14.08
N ASP A 45 -13.32 -25.85 -13.93
CA ASP A 45 -14.06 -26.72 -13.00
C ASP A 45 -13.80 -26.31 -11.55
N ARG A 46 -14.90 -26.01 -10.83
CA ARG A 46 -14.86 -25.52 -9.45
C ARG A 46 -13.98 -24.27 -9.28
N PHE A 47 -13.92 -23.43 -10.32
CA PHE A 47 -13.12 -22.21 -10.33
C PHE A 47 -13.46 -21.28 -9.16
N GLU A 48 -14.72 -21.24 -8.72
CA GLU A 48 -15.16 -20.50 -7.53
C GLU A 48 -14.42 -20.95 -6.25
N GLU A 49 -14.15 -22.25 -6.09
CA GLU A 49 -13.40 -22.76 -4.95
C GLU A 49 -11.93 -22.33 -5.03
N ALA A 50 -11.32 -22.43 -6.22
CA ALA A 50 -9.95 -21.98 -6.46
C ALA A 50 -9.81 -20.47 -6.23
N TYR A 51 -10.79 -19.67 -6.67
CA TYR A 51 -10.84 -18.23 -6.52
C TYR A 51 -10.77 -17.80 -5.05
N PHE A 52 -11.69 -18.31 -4.22
CA PHE A 52 -11.68 -18.00 -2.79
C PHE A 52 -10.47 -18.60 -2.07
N ALA A 53 -10.06 -19.82 -2.43
CA ALA A 53 -8.88 -20.46 -1.85
C ALA A 53 -7.61 -19.62 -2.07
N TYR A 54 -7.43 -19.07 -3.28
CA TYR A 54 -6.32 -18.17 -3.60
C TYR A 54 -6.32 -16.94 -2.69
N PHE A 55 -7.43 -16.22 -2.55
CA PHE A 55 -7.48 -15.02 -1.69
C PHE A 55 -7.27 -15.37 -0.22
N ILE A 56 -7.91 -16.43 0.27
CA ILE A 56 -7.79 -16.85 1.68
C ILE A 56 -6.35 -17.24 2.00
N LYS A 57 -5.66 -17.93 1.09
CA LYS A 57 -4.25 -18.30 1.25
C LYS A 57 -3.35 -17.07 1.19
N THR A 58 -3.49 -16.26 0.16
CA THR A 58 -2.63 -15.10 -0.14
C THR A 58 -2.71 -14.03 0.94
N TYR A 59 -3.92 -13.72 1.39
CA TYR A 59 -4.16 -12.63 2.34
C TYR A 59 -4.41 -13.12 3.77
N LYS A 60 -4.13 -14.40 4.08
CA LYS A 60 -4.41 -15.07 5.36
C LYS A 60 -4.13 -14.18 6.57
N LYS A 61 -2.94 -13.58 6.63
CA LYS A 61 -2.47 -12.75 7.75
C LYS A 61 -3.26 -11.45 7.94
N LEU A 62 -3.93 -10.93 6.90
CA LEU A 62 -4.77 -9.74 6.99
C LEU A 62 -6.22 -10.04 7.44
N LEU A 63 -6.65 -11.31 7.35
CA LEU A 63 -8.04 -11.68 7.62
C LEU A 63 -8.32 -11.66 9.12
N SER A 64 -9.48 -11.11 9.51
CA SER A 64 -9.95 -11.22 10.89
C SER A 64 -10.12 -12.66 11.33
N TRP A 65 -10.49 -13.56 10.42
CA TRP A 65 -10.55 -15.00 10.68
C TRP A 65 -9.22 -15.53 11.22
N HIS A 66 -8.11 -15.17 10.56
CA HIS A 66 -6.80 -15.63 11.02
C HIS A 66 -6.43 -15.05 12.37
N LYS A 67 -6.75 -13.77 12.63
CA LYS A 67 -6.52 -13.13 13.94
C LYS A 67 -7.28 -13.81 15.07
N ILE A 68 -8.47 -14.36 14.79
CA ILE A 68 -9.23 -15.14 15.77
C ILE A 68 -8.53 -16.46 16.07
N VAL A 69 -8.25 -17.25 15.03
CA VAL A 69 -7.77 -18.63 15.21
C VAL A 69 -6.29 -18.72 15.61
N SER A 70 -5.46 -17.76 15.20
CA SER A 70 -4.02 -17.78 15.54
C SER A 70 -3.76 -17.61 17.04
N TYR A 71 -4.69 -16.99 17.78
CA TYR A 71 -4.57 -16.80 19.22
C TYR A 71 -4.68 -18.11 20.02
N LYS A 72 -5.22 -19.18 19.41
CA LYS A 72 -5.30 -20.52 20.02
C LYS A 72 -3.94 -21.01 20.54
N GLN A 73 -2.87 -20.76 19.77
CA GLN A 73 -1.52 -21.17 20.15
C GLN A 73 -1.07 -20.50 21.44
N ARG A 74 -1.45 -19.24 21.67
CA ARG A 74 -1.12 -18.51 22.88
C ARG A 74 -1.91 -19.01 24.10
N LEU A 75 -3.18 -19.39 23.90
CA LEU A 75 -3.97 -20.04 24.96
C LEU A 75 -3.35 -21.38 25.39
N VAL A 76 -2.93 -22.20 24.42
CA VAL A 76 -2.25 -23.48 24.69
C VAL A 76 -0.93 -23.26 25.42
N GLN A 77 -0.17 -22.22 25.05
CA GLN A 77 1.07 -21.87 25.74
C GLN A 77 0.82 -21.53 27.21
N PHE A 78 -0.20 -20.72 27.51
CA PHE A 78 -0.54 -20.38 28.90
C PHE A 78 -0.98 -21.60 29.72
N GLU A 79 -1.61 -22.59 29.11
CA GLU A 79 -1.98 -23.83 29.81
C GLU A 79 -0.79 -24.77 30.01
N SER A 80 0.22 -24.72 29.14
CA SER A 80 1.34 -25.67 29.15
C SER A 80 2.28 -25.52 30.36
N ASP A 81 2.33 -24.32 30.96
CA ASP A 81 3.09 -24.02 32.16
C ASP A 81 2.18 -23.67 33.36
N ASP A 82 0.90 -24.07 33.31
CA ASP A 82 -0.14 -23.73 34.30
C ASP A 82 -0.15 -22.23 34.68
N PHE A 83 0.05 -21.35 33.69
CA PHE A 83 0.08 -19.90 33.81
C PHE A 83 1.21 -19.34 34.67
N GLU A 84 2.27 -20.12 34.94
CA GLU A 84 3.41 -19.68 35.73
C GLU A 84 4.05 -18.41 35.15
N GLN A 85 4.31 -18.38 33.84
CA GLN A 85 4.92 -17.24 33.15
C GLN A 85 3.91 -16.14 32.75
N PHE A 86 2.63 -16.25 33.14
CA PHE A 86 1.62 -15.26 32.76
C PHE A 86 1.88 -13.90 33.42
N THR A 87 1.96 -12.85 32.60
CA THR A 87 2.30 -11.47 32.99
C THR A 87 1.10 -10.51 32.92
N GLU A 88 1.25 -9.31 33.49
CA GLU A 88 0.27 -8.22 33.33
C GLU A 88 0.07 -7.83 31.86
N THR A 89 1.14 -7.83 31.07
CA THR A 89 1.05 -7.60 29.61
C THR A 89 0.28 -8.71 28.89
N ASP A 90 0.37 -9.97 29.33
CA ASP A 90 -0.44 -11.06 28.77
C ASP A 90 -1.93 -10.89 29.09
N LEU A 91 -2.26 -10.43 30.29
CA LEU A 91 -3.63 -10.08 30.68
C LEU A 91 -4.21 -8.97 29.80
N GLU A 92 -3.45 -7.89 29.61
CA GLU A 92 -3.85 -6.79 28.73
C GLU A 92 -4.09 -7.29 27.30
N ASN A 93 -3.18 -8.11 26.78
CA ASN A 93 -3.28 -8.68 25.44
C ASN A 93 -4.48 -9.64 25.30
N LEU A 94 -4.74 -10.48 26.30
CA LEU A 94 -5.90 -11.39 26.33
C LEU A 94 -7.22 -10.60 26.34
N ASN A 95 -7.34 -9.60 27.21
CA ASN A 95 -8.54 -8.79 27.29
C ASN A 95 -8.77 -7.97 26.01
N LYS A 96 -7.69 -7.46 25.41
CA LYS A 96 -7.74 -6.80 24.10
C LYS A 96 -8.17 -7.76 23.01
N TYR A 97 -7.63 -8.97 22.98
CA TYR A 97 -8.05 -10.03 22.04
C TYR A 97 -9.55 -10.36 22.19
N ILE A 98 -10.01 -10.63 23.41
CA ILE A 98 -11.41 -10.97 23.70
C ILE A 98 -12.33 -9.86 23.18
N LYS A 99 -12.04 -8.61 23.53
CA LYS A 99 -12.92 -7.47 23.21
C LYS A 99 -12.84 -7.04 21.75
N ASP A 100 -11.63 -6.78 21.25
CA ASP A 100 -11.40 -6.07 20.00
C ASP A 100 -11.24 -7.00 18.79
N ILE A 101 -10.96 -8.29 19.03
CA ILE A 101 -10.84 -9.31 17.98
C ILE A 101 -12.02 -10.28 18.06
N LEU A 102 -12.05 -11.17 19.06
CA LEU A 102 -13.00 -12.28 19.10
C LEU A 102 -14.45 -11.77 19.10
N LYS A 103 -14.87 -11.09 20.18
CA LYS A 103 -16.25 -10.59 20.32
C LYS A 103 -16.63 -9.61 19.22
N TYR A 104 -15.69 -8.73 18.83
CA TYR A 104 -15.92 -7.75 17.77
C TYR A 104 -16.31 -8.41 16.43
N TYR A 105 -15.55 -9.42 16.00
CA TYR A 105 -15.79 -10.07 14.72
C TYR A 105 -16.95 -11.07 14.78
N LEU A 106 -17.12 -11.81 15.88
CA LEU A 106 -18.24 -12.74 16.05
C LEU A 106 -19.62 -12.05 15.95
N LYS A 107 -19.73 -10.79 16.39
CA LYS A 107 -20.98 -10.03 16.26
C LYS A 107 -21.12 -9.23 14.95
N SER A 108 -20.09 -9.24 14.10
CA SER A 108 -20.07 -8.46 12.86
C SER A 108 -21.17 -8.93 11.89
N ALA A 109 -21.77 -7.99 11.15
CA ALA A 109 -22.81 -8.32 10.17
C ALA A 109 -22.31 -9.31 9.11
N SER A 110 -21.02 -9.19 8.74
CA SER A 110 -20.35 -10.07 7.79
C SER A 110 -20.33 -11.52 8.26
N TYR A 111 -19.99 -11.78 9.52
CA TYR A 111 -19.94 -13.14 10.08
C TYR A 111 -21.34 -13.70 10.35
N LYS A 112 -22.24 -12.88 10.89
CA LYS A 112 -23.64 -13.27 11.10
C LYS A 112 -24.30 -13.79 9.83
N ALA A 113 -24.02 -13.17 8.69
CA ALA A 113 -24.53 -13.59 7.39
C ALA A 113 -23.96 -14.93 6.89
N ALA A 114 -22.89 -15.45 7.49
CA ALA A 114 -22.27 -16.72 7.13
C ALA A 114 -22.66 -17.88 8.06
N TYR A 115 -23.18 -17.63 9.26
CA TYR A 115 -23.46 -18.69 10.23
C TYR A 115 -24.49 -19.71 9.73
N SER A 116 -25.51 -19.29 8.97
CA SER A 116 -26.48 -20.20 8.37
C SER A 116 -25.89 -21.16 7.32
N LEU A 117 -24.67 -20.89 6.84
CA LEU A 117 -23.95 -21.72 5.88
C LEU A 117 -22.96 -22.68 6.56
N ILE A 118 -22.77 -22.56 7.88
CA ILE A 118 -21.81 -23.37 8.64
C ILE A 118 -22.59 -24.38 9.48
N PRO A 119 -22.64 -25.67 9.10
CA PRO A 119 -23.28 -26.70 9.91
C PRO A 119 -22.51 -26.84 11.24
N SER A 120 -23.16 -26.49 12.34
CA SER A 120 -22.60 -26.61 13.70
C SER A 120 -23.72 -26.53 14.74
N ASP A 121 -23.55 -27.25 15.85
CA ASP A 121 -24.44 -27.17 17.01
C ASP A 121 -24.10 -26.00 17.94
N THR A 122 -22.97 -25.31 17.71
CA THR A 122 -22.51 -24.19 18.54
C THR A 122 -23.30 -22.92 18.23
N ASP A 123 -24.06 -22.41 19.21
CA ASP A 123 -24.61 -21.04 19.14
C ASP A 123 -23.54 -20.02 19.49
N VAL A 124 -22.81 -19.60 18.45
CA VAL A 124 -21.70 -18.64 18.55
C VAL A 124 -22.14 -17.28 19.08
N LEU A 125 -23.39 -16.87 18.86
CA LEU A 125 -23.91 -15.59 19.35
C LEU A 125 -24.29 -15.65 20.83
N ALA A 126 -24.77 -16.80 21.31
CA ALA A 126 -24.91 -17.04 22.74
C ALA A 126 -23.53 -17.10 23.41
N LEU A 127 -22.60 -17.87 22.83
CA LEU A 127 -21.24 -18.03 23.33
C LEU A 127 -20.49 -16.69 23.44
N GLU A 128 -20.61 -15.82 22.44
CA GLU A 128 -20.04 -14.46 22.45
C GLU A 128 -20.52 -13.63 23.65
N LYS A 129 -21.81 -13.73 24.03
CA LYS A 129 -22.36 -13.00 25.17
C LYS A 129 -21.83 -13.54 26.50
N GLU A 130 -21.59 -14.84 26.58
CA GLU A 130 -21.06 -15.49 27.76
C GLU A 130 -19.58 -15.22 28.00
N ILE A 131 -18.80 -15.03 26.93
CA ILE A 131 -17.37 -14.70 27.01
C ILE A 131 -17.20 -13.30 27.61
N LYS A 132 -16.37 -13.19 28.66
CA LYS A 132 -16.08 -11.95 29.37
C LYS A 132 -14.57 -11.71 29.46
N THR A 133 -14.19 -10.44 29.53
CA THR A 133 -12.85 -10.03 29.96
C THR A 133 -12.64 -10.38 31.42
N VAL A 134 -11.40 -10.68 31.79
CA VAL A 134 -10.98 -11.16 33.13
C VAL A 134 -10.09 -10.14 33.84
N GLY A 135 -9.93 -10.29 35.15
CA GLY A 135 -8.96 -9.53 35.95
C GLY A 135 -9.27 -8.04 36.08
N LYS A 136 -10.52 -7.70 36.44
CA LYS A 136 -10.89 -6.31 36.75
C LYS A 136 -10.27 -5.87 38.08
N MET A 137 -9.21 -5.07 38.01
CA MET A 137 -8.54 -4.52 39.19
C MET A 137 -9.23 -3.25 39.72
N LYS A 138 -9.35 -3.13 41.03
CA LYS A 138 -9.75 -1.89 41.72
C LYS A 138 -8.56 -0.97 41.95
N LYS A 139 -8.83 0.30 42.25
CA LYS A 139 -7.79 1.31 42.49
C LYS A 139 -6.94 0.90 43.71
N GLY A 140 -5.65 0.62 43.48
CA GLY A 140 -4.68 0.25 44.52
C GLY A 140 -4.33 -1.23 44.62
N GLU A 141 -4.97 -2.12 43.83
CA GLU A 141 -4.59 -3.54 43.73
C GLU A 141 -3.40 -3.73 42.77
N THR A 142 -2.49 -4.66 43.07
CA THR A 142 -1.40 -5.03 42.15
C THR A 142 -1.68 -6.34 41.42
N PHE A 143 -1.08 -6.53 40.24
CA PHE A 143 -1.20 -7.78 39.49
C PHE A 143 -0.74 -8.99 40.30
N ALA A 144 0.33 -8.85 41.10
CA ALA A 144 0.86 -9.93 41.92
C ALA A 144 -0.16 -10.41 42.97
N ASP A 145 -0.90 -9.48 43.59
CA ASP A 145 -1.90 -9.80 44.61
C ASP A 145 -3.09 -10.57 44.03
N LYS A 146 -3.47 -10.24 42.79
CA LYS A 146 -4.66 -10.79 42.12
C LYS A 146 -4.37 -11.93 41.15
N LYS A 147 -3.10 -12.24 40.86
CA LYS A 147 -2.70 -13.27 39.88
C LYS A 147 -3.46 -14.61 40.06
N PRO A 148 -3.64 -15.16 41.28
CA PRO A 148 -4.39 -16.41 41.45
C PRO A 148 -5.87 -16.30 41.07
N GLU A 149 -6.55 -15.22 41.46
CA GLU A 149 -7.95 -14.96 41.10
C GLU A 149 -8.11 -14.77 39.58
N ILE A 150 -7.19 -14.01 38.97
CA ILE A 150 -7.16 -13.76 37.52
C ILE A 150 -7.01 -15.08 36.74
N ILE A 151 -6.09 -15.95 37.16
CA ILE A 151 -5.88 -17.26 36.52
C ILE A 151 -7.15 -18.11 36.64
N GLN A 152 -7.84 -18.09 37.80
CA GLN A 152 -9.09 -18.81 37.96
C GLN A 152 -10.17 -18.30 37.00
N GLU A 153 -10.33 -16.97 36.87
CA GLU A 153 -11.25 -16.39 35.88
C GLU A 153 -10.87 -16.78 34.44
N ILE A 154 -9.57 -16.82 34.10
CA ILE A 154 -9.10 -17.26 32.78
C ILE A 154 -9.49 -18.73 32.53
N LYS A 155 -9.25 -19.61 33.52
CA LYS A 155 -9.61 -21.04 33.43
C LYS A 155 -11.12 -21.25 33.21
N GLU A 156 -11.97 -20.40 33.78
CA GLU A 156 -13.42 -20.41 33.53
C GLU A 156 -13.80 -19.93 32.11
N GLN A 157 -13.06 -18.98 31.55
CA GLN A 157 -13.31 -18.48 30.19
C GLN A 157 -12.72 -19.38 29.09
N LEU A 158 -11.63 -20.10 29.39
CA LEU A 158 -10.87 -20.89 28.42
C LEU A 158 -11.70 -21.86 27.57
N PRO A 159 -12.60 -22.69 28.15
CA PRO A 159 -13.43 -23.60 27.36
C PRO A 159 -14.28 -22.87 26.32
N LYS A 160 -14.87 -21.72 26.71
CA LYS A 160 -15.71 -20.89 25.84
C LYS A 160 -14.91 -20.23 24.73
N LEU A 161 -13.69 -19.76 25.05
CA LEU A 161 -12.77 -19.20 24.07
C LEU A 161 -12.37 -20.27 23.03
N LYS A 162 -12.02 -21.48 23.50
CA LYS A 162 -11.64 -22.60 22.63
C LYS A 162 -12.80 -23.03 21.73
N GLU A 163 -14.00 -23.19 22.28
CA GLU A 163 -15.19 -23.56 21.50
C GLU A 163 -15.48 -22.53 20.39
N ALA A 164 -15.41 -21.23 20.72
CA ALA A 164 -15.60 -20.17 19.73
C ALA A 164 -14.53 -20.20 18.63
N ILE A 165 -13.27 -20.44 19.01
CA ILE A 165 -12.15 -20.56 18.07
C ILE A 165 -12.30 -21.81 17.19
N ASP A 166 -12.69 -22.95 17.76
CA ASP A 166 -12.85 -24.23 17.06
C ASP A 166 -13.97 -24.15 16.02
N PHE A 167 -15.08 -23.49 16.36
CA PHE A 167 -16.12 -23.15 15.38
C PHE A 167 -15.53 -22.38 14.18
N CYS A 168 -14.71 -21.36 14.45
CA CYS A 168 -14.09 -20.54 13.40
C CYS A 168 -13.05 -21.33 12.59
N GLU A 169 -12.29 -22.20 13.25
CA GLU A 169 -11.20 -23.00 12.65
C GLU A 169 -11.73 -24.20 11.85
N SER A 170 -12.97 -24.65 12.11
CA SER A 170 -13.62 -25.72 11.37
C SER A 170 -13.52 -25.53 9.85
N SER A 171 -13.55 -26.62 9.08
CA SER A 171 -13.43 -26.55 7.61
C SER A 171 -14.46 -25.61 6.97
N GLN A 172 -15.72 -25.67 7.43
CA GLN A 172 -16.79 -24.79 6.97
C GLN A 172 -16.68 -23.39 7.55
N GLY A 173 -16.28 -23.25 8.82
CA GLY A 173 -15.99 -21.96 9.45
C GLY A 173 -14.95 -21.17 8.68
N LYS A 174 -13.81 -21.80 8.36
CA LYS A 174 -12.79 -21.23 7.48
C LYS A 174 -13.36 -20.90 6.10
N LYS A 175 -14.08 -21.83 5.45
CA LYS A 175 -14.64 -21.65 4.11
C LYS A 175 -15.48 -20.36 4.02
N TYR A 176 -16.43 -20.18 4.94
CA TYR A 176 -17.40 -19.09 4.84
C TYR A 176 -16.96 -17.80 5.56
N LEU A 177 -16.35 -17.89 6.73
CA LEU A 177 -15.91 -16.69 7.47
C LEU A 177 -14.70 -16.01 6.79
N ALA A 178 -13.74 -16.80 6.30
CA ALA A 178 -12.60 -16.24 5.58
C ALA A 178 -13.02 -15.72 4.20
N ALA A 179 -13.97 -16.37 3.50
CA ALA A 179 -14.55 -15.85 2.26
C ALA A 179 -15.22 -14.49 2.48
N LYS A 180 -16.07 -14.35 3.50
CA LYS A 180 -16.66 -13.06 3.89
C LYS A 180 -15.61 -11.99 4.17
N ASN A 181 -14.48 -12.34 4.78
CA ASN A 181 -13.39 -11.41 4.97
C ASN A 181 -12.78 -10.95 3.65
N VAL A 182 -12.33 -11.87 2.79
CA VAL A 182 -11.66 -11.50 1.53
C VAL A 182 -12.56 -10.71 0.59
N ILE A 183 -13.88 -10.95 0.61
CA ILE A 183 -14.87 -10.17 -0.15
C ILE A 183 -14.73 -8.68 0.15
N TYR A 184 -14.77 -8.31 1.42
CA TYR A 184 -14.80 -6.91 1.84
C TYR A 184 -13.42 -6.29 2.08
N THR A 185 -12.35 -7.09 2.19
CA THR A 185 -11.00 -6.57 2.37
C THR A 185 -10.19 -6.47 1.08
N VAL A 186 -10.47 -7.32 0.08
CA VAL A 186 -9.66 -7.40 -1.14
C VAL A 186 -10.53 -7.39 -2.40
N ILE A 187 -11.48 -8.31 -2.54
CA ILE A 187 -12.20 -8.51 -3.81
C ILE A 187 -12.97 -7.26 -4.22
N LYS A 188 -13.66 -6.61 -3.27
CA LYS A 188 -14.43 -5.38 -3.51
C LYS A 188 -13.62 -4.24 -4.12
N ASN A 189 -12.29 -4.27 -4.02
CA ASN A 189 -11.42 -3.23 -4.54
C ASN A 189 -11.21 -3.35 -6.06
N GLY A 190 -11.45 -4.52 -6.65
CA GLY A 190 -11.41 -4.73 -8.09
C GLY A 190 -12.75 -4.46 -8.78
N TRP A 191 -13.85 -4.89 -8.16
CA TRP A 191 -15.19 -4.78 -8.71
C TRP A 191 -16.28 -4.81 -7.63
N ASN A 192 -17.49 -4.34 -7.96
CA ASN A 192 -18.61 -4.21 -7.03
C ASN A 192 -19.97 -4.26 -7.76
N GLY A 193 -21.08 -4.32 -7.00
CA GLY A 193 -22.45 -4.15 -7.53
C GLY A 193 -23.05 -5.36 -8.24
N VAL A 194 -22.31 -6.47 -8.35
CA VAL A 194 -22.77 -7.73 -8.97
C VAL A 194 -22.48 -8.93 -8.06
N SER A 195 -23.06 -10.09 -8.35
CA SER A 195 -22.89 -11.32 -7.57
C SER A 195 -23.07 -11.09 -6.04
N PHE A 196 -22.20 -11.68 -5.21
CA PHE A 196 -22.21 -11.53 -3.76
C PHE A 196 -21.93 -10.10 -3.26
N LEU A 197 -21.52 -9.18 -4.15
CA LEU A 197 -21.37 -7.75 -3.87
C LEU A 197 -22.59 -6.93 -4.32
N ASN A 198 -23.60 -7.56 -4.93
CA ASN A 198 -24.91 -6.96 -5.11
C ASN A 198 -25.69 -7.03 -3.79
N PRO A 199 -26.04 -5.90 -3.15
CA PRO A 199 -26.82 -5.91 -1.92
C PRO A 199 -28.20 -6.59 -2.03
N GLN A 200 -28.70 -6.76 -3.26
CA GLN A 200 -29.98 -7.39 -3.57
C GLN A 200 -29.86 -8.86 -4.00
N THR A 201 -28.66 -9.47 -3.91
CA THR A 201 -28.51 -10.88 -4.28
C THR A 201 -29.42 -11.77 -3.42
N LYS A 202 -30.04 -12.76 -4.07
CA LYS A 202 -30.88 -13.77 -3.42
C LYS A 202 -30.14 -15.07 -3.16
N ILE A 203 -28.87 -15.17 -3.59
CA ILE A 203 -28.04 -16.37 -3.43
C ILE A 203 -27.15 -16.15 -2.19
N PRO A 204 -27.44 -16.80 -1.04
CA PRO A 204 -26.69 -16.52 0.18
C PRO A 204 -25.26 -17.06 0.14
N ASP A 205 -25.05 -18.19 -0.56
CA ASP A 205 -23.74 -18.81 -0.73
C ASP A 205 -22.93 -18.07 -1.81
N MET A 206 -21.88 -17.38 -1.38
CA MET A 206 -21.01 -16.57 -2.25
C MET A 206 -20.24 -17.39 -3.29
N TYR A 207 -20.00 -18.68 -3.06
CA TYR A 207 -19.34 -19.57 -4.03
C TYR A 207 -20.31 -19.86 -5.19
N VAL A 208 -21.55 -20.21 -4.85
CA VAL A 208 -22.62 -20.47 -5.83
C VAL A 208 -22.96 -19.21 -6.62
N ASP A 209 -23.07 -18.07 -5.94
CA ASP A 209 -23.36 -16.78 -6.58
C ASP A 209 -22.26 -16.40 -7.59
N TYR A 210 -20.98 -16.53 -7.19
CA TYR A 210 -19.85 -16.24 -8.06
C TYR A 210 -19.81 -17.16 -9.29
N ALA A 211 -20.01 -18.47 -9.08
CA ALA A 211 -20.04 -19.44 -10.17
C ALA A 211 -21.17 -19.14 -11.17
N ALA A 212 -22.38 -18.84 -10.68
CA ALA A 212 -23.52 -18.50 -11.52
C ALA A 212 -23.33 -17.18 -12.28
N THR A 213 -22.66 -16.20 -11.67
CA THR A 213 -22.49 -14.86 -12.26
C THR A 213 -21.36 -14.80 -13.29
N PHE A 214 -20.24 -15.51 -13.06
CA PHE A 214 -19.02 -15.36 -13.85
C PHE A 214 -18.57 -16.66 -14.54
N VAL A 215 -18.55 -17.79 -13.82
CA VAL A 215 -17.93 -19.04 -14.31
C VAL A 215 -18.82 -19.75 -15.32
N GLN A 216 -20.08 -20.02 -14.96
CA GLN A 216 -20.99 -20.77 -15.82
C GLN A 216 -21.29 -20.06 -17.14
N PRO A 217 -21.53 -18.73 -17.17
CA PRO A 217 -21.66 -18.01 -18.44
C PRO A 217 -20.42 -18.10 -19.33
N ALA A 218 -19.21 -18.09 -18.75
CA ALA A 218 -17.97 -18.22 -19.50
C ALA A 218 -17.81 -19.63 -20.10
N LYS A 219 -18.14 -20.68 -19.34
CA LYS A 219 -18.11 -22.07 -19.81
C LYS A 219 -19.08 -22.30 -20.96
N VAL A 220 -20.35 -21.91 -20.78
CA VAL A 220 -21.38 -22.02 -21.83
C VAL A 220 -20.92 -21.31 -23.09
N TYR A 221 -20.38 -20.10 -22.97
CA TYR A 221 -19.87 -19.35 -24.13
C TYR A 221 -18.68 -20.04 -24.82
N LEU A 222 -17.81 -20.72 -24.08
CA LEU A 222 -16.65 -21.44 -24.62
C LEU A 222 -17.02 -22.79 -25.26
N GLU A 223 -18.10 -23.42 -24.79
CA GLU A 223 -18.63 -24.69 -25.31
C GLU A 223 -19.56 -24.51 -26.51
N GLU A 224 -20.03 -23.28 -26.79
CA GLU A 224 -20.82 -22.97 -27.98
C GLU A 224 -20.01 -23.21 -29.26
N ASN A 225 -20.57 -24.03 -30.17
CA ASN A 225 -19.95 -24.31 -31.47
C ASN A 225 -19.80 -23.02 -32.31
N GLU A 226 -18.75 -22.98 -33.13
CA GLU A 226 -18.41 -21.82 -33.99
C GLU A 226 -19.59 -21.37 -34.87
N GLU A 227 -20.42 -22.29 -35.36
CA GLU A 227 -21.61 -21.96 -36.16
C GLU A 227 -22.63 -21.10 -35.40
N GLU A 228 -22.83 -21.31 -34.10
CA GLU A 228 -23.73 -20.47 -33.30
C GLU A 228 -23.12 -19.10 -33.05
N GLN A 229 -21.81 -19.05 -32.74
CA GLN A 229 -21.11 -17.79 -32.51
C GLN A 229 -21.04 -16.92 -33.77
N THR A 230 -21.00 -17.50 -34.97
CA THR A 230 -20.99 -16.70 -36.22
C THR A 230 -22.28 -15.91 -36.44
N LYS A 231 -23.41 -16.34 -35.87
CA LYS A 231 -24.72 -15.65 -35.95
C LYS A 231 -24.80 -14.41 -35.07
N TYR A 232 -23.88 -14.25 -34.13
CA TYR A 232 -23.81 -13.10 -33.24
C TYR A 232 -23.41 -11.84 -34.00
N LYS A 233 -24.11 -10.74 -33.70
CA LYS A 233 -24.00 -9.47 -34.44
C LYS A 233 -22.99 -8.51 -33.84
N TYR A 234 -22.76 -8.60 -32.53
CA TYR A 234 -21.92 -7.66 -31.79
C TYR A 234 -20.55 -8.26 -31.54
N HIS A 235 -19.59 -7.41 -31.16
CA HIS A 235 -18.23 -7.81 -30.85
C HIS A 235 -17.88 -7.38 -29.42
N CYS A 236 -17.11 -8.20 -28.73
CA CYS A 236 -16.56 -7.87 -27.43
C CYS A 236 -15.56 -6.72 -27.56
N ALA A 237 -15.75 -5.66 -26.78
CA ALA A 237 -14.88 -4.48 -26.79
C ALA A 237 -13.41 -4.77 -26.43
N ASN A 238 -13.13 -5.85 -25.69
CA ASN A 238 -11.77 -6.21 -25.27
C ASN A 238 -11.09 -7.22 -26.21
N CYS A 239 -11.74 -8.34 -26.53
CA CYS A 239 -11.10 -9.42 -27.32
C CYS A 239 -11.60 -9.55 -28.75
N ASN A 240 -12.52 -8.67 -29.18
CA ASN A 240 -13.14 -8.66 -30.50
C ASN A 240 -13.88 -9.97 -30.91
N ARG A 241 -14.08 -10.93 -30.00
CA ARG A 241 -14.90 -12.12 -30.27
C ARG A 241 -16.38 -11.73 -30.37
N LYS A 242 -17.15 -12.47 -31.16
CA LYS A 242 -18.58 -12.20 -31.35
C LYS A 242 -19.40 -12.47 -30.08
N ILE A 243 -20.41 -11.63 -29.82
CA ILE A 243 -21.33 -11.74 -28.66
C ILE A 243 -22.79 -11.50 -29.08
N LYS A 244 -23.69 -12.19 -28.39
CA LYS A 244 -25.13 -12.21 -28.71
C LYS A 244 -25.83 -10.88 -28.48
N ASP A 245 -25.52 -10.20 -27.38
CA ASP A 245 -26.11 -8.94 -26.96
C ASP A 245 -25.09 -8.08 -26.20
N LEU A 246 -25.45 -6.82 -25.93
CA LEU A 246 -24.60 -5.83 -25.25
C LEU A 246 -24.90 -5.73 -23.74
N LYS A 247 -25.50 -6.76 -23.11
CA LYS A 247 -25.90 -6.69 -21.68
C LYS A 247 -24.73 -6.81 -20.72
N ASN A 248 -23.63 -7.41 -21.15
CA ASN A 248 -22.42 -7.55 -20.33
C ASN A 248 -21.57 -6.29 -20.44
N ASP A 249 -22.00 -5.21 -19.80
CA ASP A 249 -21.17 -4.02 -19.64
C ASP A 249 -20.07 -4.20 -18.57
N VAL A 250 -19.18 -3.22 -18.48
CA VAL A 250 -18.08 -3.15 -17.51
C VAL A 250 -18.38 -2.24 -16.31
N SER A 251 -19.64 -1.87 -16.07
CA SER A 251 -20.05 -0.96 -14.98
C SER A 251 -19.76 -1.51 -13.58
N PHE A 252 -19.63 -2.83 -13.47
CA PHE A 252 -19.28 -3.51 -12.22
C PHE A 252 -17.81 -3.32 -11.81
N LEU A 253 -16.94 -2.92 -12.74
CA LEU A 253 -15.55 -2.60 -12.42
C LEU A 253 -15.45 -1.25 -11.72
N ASN A 254 -14.73 -1.21 -10.61
CA ASN A 254 -14.54 0.04 -9.86
C ASN A 254 -13.86 1.08 -10.74
N ALA A 255 -14.34 2.34 -10.71
CA ALA A 255 -13.72 3.48 -11.37
C ALA A 255 -13.38 3.32 -12.88
N THR A 256 -13.99 2.35 -13.57
CA THR A 256 -13.82 2.12 -15.02
C THR A 256 -15.11 2.35 -15.78
N GLY A 257 -16.18 1.62 -15.44
CA GLY A 257 -17.46 1.73 -16.13
C GLY A 257 -18.38 2.80 -15.55
N PHE A 258 -19.50 3.02 -16.22
CA PHE A 258 -20.58 3.92 -15.79
C PHE A 258 -21.92 3.17 -15.80
N ASP A 259 -22.91 3.68 -15.06
CA ASP A 259 -24.26 3.10 -15.06
C ASP A 259 -24.94 3.33 -16.42
N VAL A 260 -24.81 2.35 -17.30
CA VAL A 260 -25.34 2.37 -18.67
C VAL A 260 -26.86 2.56 -18.66
N SER A 261 -27.55 1.99 -17.67
CA SER A 261 -29.02 2.03 -17.59
C SER A 261 -29.57 3.41 -17.22
N ARG A 262 -28.81 4.21 -16.46
CA ARG A 262 -29.26 5.53 -15.97
C ARG A 262 -28.51 6.71 -16.55
N LYS A 263 -27.35 6.51 -17.18
CA LYS A 263 -26.42 7.58 -17.60
C LYS A 263 -25.96 7.44 -19.06
N ALA A 264 -26.89 7.14 -19.97
CA ALA A 264 -26.60 7.00 -21.41
C ALA A 264 -25.95 8.26 -22.03
N GLY A 265 -26.19 9.45 -21.50
CA GLY A 265 -25.61 10.70 -22.00
C GLY A 265 -24.10 10.87 -21.83
N HIS A 266 -23.41 9.96 -21.12
CA HIS A 266 -21.95 9.94 -21.05
C HIS A 266 -21.29 9.19 -22.22
N VAL A 267 -22.08 8.59 -23.11
CA VAL A 267 -21.61 7.82 -24.25
C VAL A 267 -21.80 8.60 -25.53
N TRP A 268 -20.84 8.48 -26.46
CA TRP A 268 -20.97 9.04 -27.79
C TRP A 268 -22.27 8.54 -28.44
N ASP A 269 -23.08 9.48 -28.95
CA ASP A 269 -24.41 9.23 -29.52
C ASP A 269 -25.39 8.47 -28.59
N SER A 270 -25.13 8.48 -27.28
CA SER A 270 -25.91 7.75 -26.26
C SER A 270 -26.04 6.23 -26.52
N PHE A 271 -25.17 5.65 -27.36
CA PHE A 271 -25.16 4.23 -27.69
C PHE A 271 -23.97 3.53 -27.03
N ASN A 272 -24.23 2.67 -26.04
CA ASN A 272 -23.17 1.91 -25.40
C ASN A 272 -22.80 0.66 -26.20
N ASP A 273 -21.64 0.71 -26.85
CA ASP A 273 -20.99 -0.41 -27.52
C ASP A 273 -19.90 -1.09 -26.66
N THR A 274 -19.66 -0.61 -25.43
CA THR A 274 -18.65 -1.15 -24.51
C THR A 274 -19.13 -2.39 -23.74
N ALA A 275 -19.47 -3.44 -24.47
CA ALA A 275 -19.84 -4.74 -23.90
C ALA A 275 -18.74 -5.78 -24.06
N VAL A 276 -18.64 -6.71 -23.11
CA VAL A 276 -17.62 -7.75 -23.07
C VAL A 276 -18.23 -9.15 -23.16
N CYS A 277 -17.49 -10.10 -23.73
CA CYS A 277 -17.94 -11.50 -23.74
C CYS A 277 -17.92 -12.08 -22.31
N PRO A 278 -18.69 -13.15 -22.04
CA PRO A 278 -18.70 -13.81 -20.74
C PRO A 278 -17.31 -14.22 -20.23
N LEU A 279 -16.42 -14.65 -21.14
CA LEU A 279 -15.04 -14.98 -20.80
C LEU A 279 -14.24 -13.76 -20.32
N CYS A 280 -14.29 -12.64 -21.05
CA CYS A 280 -13.62 -11.41 -20.60
C CYS A 280 -14.20 -10.92 -19.27
N LYS A 281 -15.51 -11.06 -19.05
CA LYS A 281 -16.15 -10.73 -17.77
C LYS A 281 -15.61 -11.57 -16.60
N LEU A 282 -15.38 -12.87 -16.82
CA LEU A 282 -14.71 -13.74 -15.85
C LEU A 282 -13.27 -13.26 -15.56
N VAL A 283 -12.49 -12.92 -16.59
CA VAL A 283 -11.13 -12.37 -16.42
C VAL A 283 -11.16 -11.08 -15.60
N TYR A 284 -12.07 -10.16 -15.89
CA TYR A 284 -12.24 -8.91 -15.14
C TYR A 284 -12.63 -9.14 -13.67
N SER A 285 -13.37 -10.21 -13.36
CA SER A 285 -13.65 -10.59 -11.96
C SER A 285 -12.39 -10.99 -11.16
N CYS A 286 -11.28 -11.28 -11.86
CA CYS A 286 -9.98 -11.63 -11.30
C CYS A 286 -9.04 -10.41 -11.14
N VAL A 287 -9.45 -9.19 -11.49
CA VAL A 287 -8.62 -7.97 -11.34
C VAL A 287 -8.02 -7.85 -9.93
N SER A 288 -8.84 -8.10 -8.91
CA SER A 288 -8.39 -8.04 -7.51
C SER A 288 -7.33 -9.09 -7.16
N ALA A 289 -7.28 -10.21 -7.89
CA ALA A 289 -6.27 -11.24 -7.73
C ALA A 289 -4.95 -10.88 -8.44
N GLY A 290 -4.99 -10.03 -9.47
CA GLY A 290 -3.80 -9.49 -10.13
C GLY A 290 -3.09 -8.43 -9.30
N PHE A 291 -3.87 -7.53 -8.69
CA PHE A 291 -3.37 -6.49 -7.80
C PHE A 291 -2.74 -7.03 -6.51
N THR A 292 -1.89 -6.20 -5.89
CA THR A 292 -1.45 -6.36 -4.51
C THR A 292 -2.11 -5.28 -3.66
N TYR A 293 -2.79 -5.67 -2.58
CA TYR A 293 -3.52 -4.75 -1.70
C TYR A 293 -3.02 -4.83 -0.27
N VAL A 294 -2.89 -3.68 0.37
CA VAL A 294 -2.62 -3.53 1.80
C VAL A 294 -3.54 -2.43 2.34
N TYR A 295 -4.56 -2.85 3.08
CA TYR A 295 -5.66 -1.98 3.52
C TYR A 295 -6.33 -1.25 2.34
N ASN A 296 -6.24 0.08 2.29
CA ASN A 296 -6.86 0.92 1.26
C ASN A 296 -5.92 1.28 0.10
N ASP A 297 -4.68 0.79 0.15
CA ASP A 297 -3.68 0.98 -0.91
C ASP A 297 -3.58 -0.30 -1.74
N GLY A 298 -3.64 -0.17 -3.06
CA GLY A 298 -3.42 -1.24 -4.02
C GLY A 298 -2.39 -0.85 -5.08
N MET A 299 -1.71 -1.84 -5.64
CA MET A 299 -0.71 -1.61 -6.67
C MET A 299 -0.62 -2.76 -7.66
N PHE A 300 -0.44 -2.41 -8.94
CA PHE A 300 -0.19 -3.30 -10.05
C PHE A 300 0.86 -2.68 -10.97
N ILE A 301 1.79 -3.49 -11.45
CA ILE A 301 2.81 -3.06 -12.41
C ILE A 301 2.38 -3.56 -13.77
N ASN A 302 2.00 -2.67 -14.68
CA ASN A 302 1.66 -3.02 -16.05
C ASN A 302 2.89 -2.85 -16.95
N ALA A 303 3.65 -3.93 -17.10
CA ALA A 303 4.68 -4.06 -18.11
C ALA A 303 4.08 -4.82 -19.31
N SER A 304 3.83 -4.13 -20.42
CA SER A 304 3.15 -4.70 -21.59
C SER A 304 4.08 -5.40 -22.57
N THR A 305 5.39 -5.46 -22.29
CA THR A 305 6.37 -6.00 -23.22
C THR A 305 6.30 -7.51 -23.36
N ASN A 306 6.20 -8.26 -22.26
CA ASN A 306 5.89 -9.70 -22.30
C ASN A 306 5.18 -10.16 -21.02
N LEU A 307 4.47 -11.28 -21.13
CA LEU A 307 3.58 -11.77 -20.08
C LEU A 307 4.32 -12.45 -18.91
N ASP A 308 5.52 -13.00 -19.15
CA ASP A 308 6.36 -13.60 -18.09
C ASP A 308 6.90 -12.52 -17.14
N ASP A 309 7.41 -11.41 -17.67
CA ASP A 309 7.86 -10.25 -16.91
C ASP A 309 6.69 -9.64 -16.14
N LEU A 310 5.53 -9.46 -16.79
CA LEU A 310 4.32 -8.96 -16.14
C LEU A 310 3.91 -9.84 -14.94
N TYR A 311 3.93 -11.16 -15.11
CA TYR A 311 3.63 -12.11 -14.04
C TYR A 311 4.70 -12.04 -12.93
N ARG A 312 5.99 -12.14 -13.28
CA ARG A 312 7.12 -12.16 -12.34
C ARG A 312 7.17 -10.89 -11.48
N MET A 313 6.99 -9.72 -12.09
CA MET A 313 7.00 -8.43 -11.38
C MET A 313 5.86 -8.35 -10.37
N ASN A 314 4.64 -8.71 -10.77
CA ASN A 314 3.47 -8.64 -9.87
C ASN A 314 3.47 -9.75 -8.82
N TYR A 315 3.97 -10.94 -9.14
CA TYR A 315 4.20 -12.02 -8.18
C TYR A 315 5.18 -11.58 -7.09
N THR A 316 6.33 -11.03 -7.51
CA THR A 316 7.36 -10.59 -6.56
C THR A 316 6.85 -9.42 -5.72
N LEU A 317 6.16 -8.45 -6.34
CA LEU A 317 5.52 -7.34 -5.61
C LEU A 317 4.59 -7.85 -4.52
N LYS A 318 3.72 -8.81 -4.86
CA LYS A 318 2.77 -9.40 -3.92
C LYS A 318 3.48 -10.16 -2.80
N HIS A 319 4.44 -11.01 -3.16
CA HIS A 319 5.19 -11.82 -2.22
C HIS A 319 5.96 -10.96 -1.21
N GLU A 320 6.75 -10.00 -1.68
CA GLU A 320 7.52 -9.09 -0.81
C GLU A 320 6.57 -8.23 0.05
N THR A 321 5.45 -7.78 -0.50
CA THR A 321 4.50 -6.94 0.26
C THR A 321 3.79 -7.72 1.38
N LEU A 322 3.34 -8.95 1.12
CA LEU A 322 2.54 -9.71 2.07
C LEU A 322 3.37 -10.60 3.02
N ASN A 323 4.60 -10.94 2.64
CA ASN A 323 5.47 -11.83 3.43
C ASN A 323 6.63 -11.11 4.16
N ALA A 324 7.07 -9.92 3.73
CA ALA A 324 8.23 -9.26 4.36
C ALA A 324 7.96 -8.66 5.77
N GLY A 325 6.70 -8.54 6.19
CA GLY A 325 6.31 -7.83 7.43
C GLY A 325 6.25 -8.67 8.71
N GLY A 326 6.65 -9.94 8.70
CA GLY A 326 6.45 -10.82 9.86
C GLY A 326 4.97 -10.92 10.25
N GLU A 327 4.63 -10.58 11.50
CA GLU A 327 3.25 -10.50 12.03
C GLU A 327 2.59 -9.11 11.82
N ASN A 328 3.36 -8.04 11.58
CA ASN A 328 2.87 -6.66 11.46
C ASN A 328 2.91 -6.16 10.01
N ILE A 329 1.96 -6.62 9.19
CA ILE A 329 1.82 -6.19 7.78
C ILE A 329 1.55 -4.67 7.67
N SER A 330 1.13 -4.01 8.75
CA SER A 330 0.96 -2.56 8.81
C SER A 330 2.20 -1.77 8.46
N GLU A 331 3.41 -2.33 8.56
CA GLU A 331 4.66 -1.63 8.27
C GLU A 331 5.12 -1.79 6.81
N VAL A 332 4.53 -2.72 6.05
CA VAL A 332 4.97 -3.00 4.68
C VAL A 332 4.30 -2.04 3.69
N SER A 333 5.10 -1.17 3.09
CA SER A 333 4.66 -0.29 2.02
C SER A 333 4.78 -1.02 0.68
N PRO A 334 3.73 -1.11 -0.17
CA PRO A 334 3.86 -1.63 -1.53
C PRO A 334 4.99 -0.94 -2.30
N TYR A 335 5.22 0.35 -2.05
CA TYR A 335 6.34 1.09 -2.63
C TYR A 335 7.71 0.51 -2.28
N ARG A 336 7.90 -0.03 -1.06
CA ARG A 336 9.17 -0.67 -0.67
C ARG A 336 9.41 -1.92 -1.51
N ALA A 337 8.39 -2.76 -1.64
CA ALA A 337 8.46 -3.96 -2.48
C ALA A 337 8.70 -3.61 -3.95
N LEU A 338 8.06 -2.55 -4.46
CA LEU A 338 8.34 -2.02 -5.80
C LEU A 338 9.80 -1.61 -5.97
N ILE A 339 10.37 -0.82 -5.05
CA ILE A 339 11.77 -0.40 -5.16
C ILE A 339 12.72 -1.60 -5.11
N GLN A 340 12.49 -2.55 -4.21
CA GLN A 340 13.28 -3.77 -4.15
C GLN A 340 13.18 -4.57 -5.45
N ASN A 341 12.00 -4.67 -6.06
CA ASN A 341 11.83 -5.29 -7.36
C ASN A 341 12.61 -4.55 -8.45
N LEU A 342 12.51 -3.22 -8.49
CA LEU A 342 13.20 -2.37 -9.47
C LEU A 342 14.74 -2.45 -9.36
N GLN A 343 15.25 -2.76 -8.18
CA GLN A 343 16.69 -2.86 -7.89
C GLN A 343 17.29 -4.27 -8.14
N LYS A 344 16.46 -5.31 -8.31
CA LYS A 344 16.98 -6.67 -8.60
C LYS A 344 17.70 -6.66 -9.96
N LYS A 345 18.94 -7.18 -9.96
CA LYS A 345 19.95 -7.02 -11.02
C LYS A 345 19.51 -7.43 -12.44
N ASP A 346 18.51 -8.29 -12.57
CA ASP A 346 17.98 -8.72 -13.88
C ASP A 346 17.34 -7.58 -14.70
N LEU A 347 16.95 -6.48 -14.05
CA LEU A 347 16.40 -5.30 -14.74
C LEU A 347 17.48 -4.43 -15.41
N GLN A 348 18.76 -4.59 -15.07
CA GLN A 348 19.83 -3.79 -15.69
C GLN A 348 20.10 -4.20 -17.15
N GLU A 349 19.93 -5.48 -17.51
CA GLU A 349 19.94 -5.93 -18.91
C GLU A 349 18.65 -5.54 -19.65
N GLN A 350 17.53 -5.40 -18.93
CA GLN A 350 16.24 -4.91 -19.45
C GLN A 350 16.09 -3.38 -19.45
N LYS A 351 17.10 -2.60 -19.02
CA LYS A 351 17.00 -1.11 -18.94
C LYS A 351 16.70 -0.45 -20.30
N GLN A 352 16.96 -1.13 -21.42
CA GLN A 352 16.58 -0.69 -22.77
C GLN A 352 15.11 -0.96 -23.15
N GLN A 353 14.34 -1.70 -22.33
CA GLN A 353 12.93 -2.05 -22.58
C GLN A 353 11.95 -1.47 -21.55
N LEU A 354 12.42 -0.62 -20.63
CA LEU A 354 11.60 -0.02 -19.57
C LEU A 354 10.73 1.17 -20.04
N GLU A 355 10.66 1.45 -21.34
CA GLU A 355 10.00 2.64 -21.88
C GLU A 355 8.46 2.67 -21.69
N ASP A 356 7.82 1.55 -21.28
CA ASP A 356 6.35 1.48 -21.16
C ASP A 356 5.81 0.88 -19.83
N VAL A 357 6.61 0.82 -18.76
CA VAL A 357 6.10 0.30 -17.47
C VAL A 357 5.19 1.33 -16.81
N THR A 358 3.89 1.01 -16.77
CA THR A 358 2.88 1.83 -16.09
C THR A 358 2.60 1.25 -14.71
N LEU A 359 2.88 2.02 -13.67
CA LEU A 359 2.45 1.74 -12.31
C LEU A 359 0.99 2.16 -12.13
N VAL A 360 0.11 1.21 -11.83
CA VAL A 360 -1.29 1.48 -11.49
C VAL A 360 -1.46 1.37 -9.99
N ARG A 361 -1.86 2.47 -9.36
CA ARG A 361 -2.10 2.58 -7.92
C ARG A 361 -3.59 2.70 -7.65
N TYR A 362 -4.06 2.03 -6.62
CA TYR A 362 -5.43 2.17 -6.12
C TYR A 362 -5.35 2.82 -4.74
N GLU A 363 -5.80 4.06 -4.62
CA GLU A 363 -5.74 4.81 -3.37
C GLU A 363 -7.11 5.48 -3.15
N ASN A 364 -7.73 5.27 -1.98
CA ASN A 364 -9.03 5.84 -1.62
C ASN A 364 -10.12 5.64 -2.69
N GLU A 365 -10.28 4.39 -3.15
CA GLU A 365 -11.28 3.99 -4.16
C GLU A 365 -11.07 4.60 -5.57
N THR A 366 -9.88 5.15 -5.84
CA THR A 366 -9.54 5.75 -7.15
C THR A 366 -8.25 5.16 -7.72
N TYR A 367 -8.20 4.98 -9.06
CA TYR A 367 -6.98 4.60 -9.76
C TYR A 367 -6.12 5.81 -10.08
N ARG A 368 -4.80 5.67 -9.92
CA ARG A 368 -3.78 6.65 -10.31
C ARG A 368 -2.72 5.95 -11.14
N PHE A 369 -2.32 6.59 -12.23
CA PHE A 369 -1.35 6.05 -13.18
C PHE A 369 -0.05 6.83 -13.10
N ASN A 370 1.06 6.11 -13.05
CA ASN A 370 2.39 6.68 -13.14
C ASN A 370 3.21 5.90 -14.16
N ILE A 371 3.69 6.59 -15.19
CA ILE A 371 4.80 6.08 -16.00
C ILE A 371 6.05 6.18 -15.12
N LEU A 372 6.87 5.13 -15.07
CA LEU A 372 8.10 5.11 -14.26
C LEU A 372 9.27 5.70 -15.07
N PRO A 373 9.64 6.98 -14.90
CA PRO A 373 10.55 7.60 -15.84
C PRO A 373 11.98 7.28 -15.44
N THR A 374 12.86 7.16 -16.43
CA THR A 374 14.27 6.76 -16.25
C THR A 374 15.01 7.61 -15.22
N ASN A 375 14.72 8.92 -15.16
CA ASN A 375 15.31 9.81 -14.18
C ASN A 375 14.94 9.43 -12.73
N SER A 376 13.68 9.06 -12.48
CA SER A 376 13.21 8.66 -11.16
C SER A 376 13.82 7.35 -10.73
N LEU A 377 13.90 6.37 -11.64
CA LEU A 377 14.56 5.09 -11.38
C LEU A 377 16.05 5.29 -11.04
N ARG A 378 16.75 6.12 -11.82
CA ARG A 378 18.16 6.49 -11.55
C ARG A 378 18.31 7.20 -10.20
N THR A 379 17.41 8.12 -9.88
CA THR A 379 17.42 8.83 -8.59
C THR A 379 17.25 7.85 -7.44
N ILE A 380 16.32 6.90 -7.55
CA ILE A 380 16.08 5.87 -6.55
C ILE A 380 17.31 4.96 -6.38
N GLU A 381 17.96 4.58 -7.47
CA GLU A 381 19.19 3.77 -7.47
C GLU A 381 20.34 4.51 -6.75
N LEU A 382 20.57 5.77 -7.10
CA LEU A 382 21.65 6.59 -6.52
C LEU A 382 21.39 6.99 -5.06
N ALA A 383 20.13 7.22 -4.69
CA ALA A 383 19.74 7.71 -3.37
C ALA A 383 19.19 6.59 -2.45
N ASN A 384 19.53 5.32 -2.71
CA ASN A 384 18.94 4.19 -1.99
C ASN A 384 19.12 4.30 -0.46
N LYS A 385 20.33 4.67 -0.01
CA LYS A 385 20.64 4.83 1.43
C LYS A 385 19.78 5.92 2.06
N GLN A 386 19.63 7.06 1.38
CA GLN A 386 18.81 8.19 1.81
C GLN A 386 17.33 7.81 1.84
N LEU A 387 16.86 6.98 0.92
CA LEU A 387 15.49 6.49 0.89
C LEU A 387 15.20 5.49 2.02
N GLU A 388 16.14 4.58 2.33
CA GLU A 388 15.97 3.58 3.39
C GLU A 388 15.74 4.21 4.77
N VAL A 389 16.47 5.29 5.10
CA VAL A 389 16.29 5.99 6.38
C VAL A 389 14.93 6.70 6.50
N LEU A 390 14.21 6.92 5.40
CA LEU A 390 12.89 7.54 5.41
C LEU A 390 11.76 6.54 5.64
N ILE A 391 12.01 5.24 5.54
CA ILE A 391 10.99 4.18 5.69
C ILE A 391 10.20 4.29 7.01
N PRO A 392 10.83 4.43 8.20
CA PRO A 392 10.09 4.52 9.46
C PRO A 392 9.51 5.91 9.73
N THR A 393 9.63 6.86 8.80
CA THR A 393 9.37 8.27 9.06
C THR A 393 8.01 8.74 8.57
N GLY A 394 7.41 9.67 9.30
CA GLY A 394 6.09 10.18 8.98
C GLY A 394 5.63 11.33 9.86
N PHE A 395 4.41 11.79 9.64
CA PHE A 395 3.73 12.76 10.49
C PHE A 395 2.23 12.52 10.47
N LYS A 396 1.52 12.97 11.52
CA LYS A 396 0.06 12.94 11.56
C LYS A 396 -0.50 14.35 11.38
N GLU A 397 -1.38 14.52 10.41
CA GLU A 397 -2.14 15.76 10.20
C GLU A 397 -3.61 15.44 10.39
N ILE A 398 -4.24 16.10 11.37
CA ILE A 398 -5.63 15.82 11.79
C ILE A 398 -5.76 14.34 12.21
N ASN A 399 -6.38 13.51 11.38
CA ASN A 399 -6.61 12.08 11.62
C ASN A 399 -5.93 11.18 10.57
N THR A 400 -5.05 11.75 9.76
CA THR A 400 -4.39 11.04 8.66
C THR A 400 -2.90 10.93 8.93
N ASN A 401 -2.37 9.71 8.82
CA ASN A 401 -0.94 9.45 8.91
C ASN A 401 -0.31 9.56 7.52
N PHE A 402 0.74 10.36 7.40
CA PHE A 402 1.51 10.54 6.18
C PHE A 402 2.89 9.92 6.34
N ARG A 403 3.26 9.00 5.45
CA ARG A 403 4.61 8.42 5.40
C ARG A 403 5.48 9.25 4.46
N ILE A 404 6.62 9.73 4.96
CA ILE A 404 7.51 10.58 4.17
C ILE A 404 8.09 9.79 2.99
N TYR A 405 8.47 8.52 3.19
CA TYR A 405 8.94 7.64 2.12
C TYR A 405 7.94 7.55 0.95
N LYS A 406 6.63 7.39 1.25
CA LYS A 406 5.57 7.36 0.24
C LYS A 406 5.50 8.69 -0.51
N LEU A 407 5.47 9.82 0.21
CA LEU A 407 5.39 11.15 -0.39
C LEU A 407 6.58 11.46 -1.32
N VAL A 408 7.80 11.09 -0.92
CA VAL A 408 9.00 11.27 -1.75
C VAL A 408 8.89 10.48 -3.04
N LEU A 409 8.56 9.18 -2.98
CA LEU A 409 8.44 8.36 -4.18
C LEU A 409 7.30 8.82 -5.10
N GLN A 410 6.18 9.28 -4.53
CA GLN A 410 5.08 9.85 -5.32
C GLN A 410 5.53 11.08 -6.10
N SER A 411 6.25 12.02 -5.48
CA SER A 411 6.79 13.18 -6.18
C SER A 411 7.79 12.77 -7.26
N LEU A 412 8.68 11.82 -6.98
CA LEU A 412 9.61 11.31 -8.00
C LEU A 412 8.88 10.67 -9.18
N PHE A 413 7.85 9.84 -8.95
CA PHE A 413 7.07 9.23 -10.03
C PHE A 413 6.18 10.24 -10.78
N ASN A 414 5.83 11.37 -10.16
CA ASN A 414 5.12 12.47 -10.81
C ASN A 414 6.05 13.47 -11.51
N GLN A 415 7.38 13.25 -11.50
CA GLN A 415 8.39 14.22 -11.98
C GLN A 415 8.36 15.58 -11.24
N GLU A 416 7.97 15.57 -9.98
CA GLU A 416 7.90 16.77 -9.13
C GLU A 416 9.14 16.88 -8.23
N ASN A 417 9.71 18.08 -8.13
CA ASN A 417 10.73 18.36 -7.13
C ASN A 417 10.15 18.33 -5.71
N LEU A 418 11.03 18.09 -4.73
CA LEU A 418 10.66 17.88 -3.33
C LEU A 418 10.66 19.18 -2.50
N PHE A 419 10.85 20.36 -3.10
CA PHE A 419 10.98 21.62 -2.33
C PHE A 419 9.75 21.93 -1.49
N TYR A 420 8.55 21.61 -1.98
CA TYR A 420 7.31 21.77 -1.20
C TYR A 420 7.32 20.89 0.05
N LEU A 421 7.68 19.60 -0.09
CA LEU A 421 7.75 18.67 1.02
C LEU A 421 8.83 19.08 2.03
N ILE A 422 10.02 19.46 1.55
CA ILE A 422 11.13 19.97 2.37
C ILE A 422 10.65 21.19 3.17
N HIS A 423 10.03 22.17 2.51
CA HIS A 423 9.50 23.36 3.17
C HIS A 423 8.49 23.01 4.26
N LYS A 424 7.51 22.14 3.95
CA LYS A 424 6.46 21.72 4.89
C LYS A 424 7.05 21.06 6.13
N LEU A 425 8.02 20.15 5.95
CA LEU A 425 8.65 19.42 7.06
C LEU A 425 9.52 20.33 7.95
N LEU A 426 10.23 21.29 7.37
CA LEU A 426 10.99 22.28 8.15
C LEU A 426 10.05 23.21 8.92
N TYR A 427 8.98 23.68 8.28
CA TYR A 427 7.98 24.54 8.91
C TYR A 427 7.32 23.84 10.11
N PHE A 428 6.89 22.58 9.97
CA PHE A 428 6.32 21.79 11.07
C PHE A 428 7.27 21.62 12.25
N LYS A 429 8.58 21.41 11.99
CA LYS A 429 9.58 21.34 13.05
C LYS A 429 9.79 22.68 13.74
N LEU A 430 9.78 23.76 12.98
CA LEU A 430 9.98 25.11 13.50
C LEU A 430 8.81 25.56 14.38
N THR A 431 7.57 25.19 14.02
CA THR A 431 6.35 25.54 14.77
C THR A 431 5.98 24.53 15.85
N ASN A 432 6.83 23.52 16.10
CA ASN A 432 6.61 22.48 17.12
C ASN A 432 5.23 21.80 17.02
N VAL A 433 4.78 21.49 15.81
CA VAL A 433 3.56 20.69 15.61
C VAL A 433 3.74 19.33 16.31
N GLY A 434 2.70 18.83 16.99
CA GLY A 434 2.73 17.50 17.60
C GLY A 434 2.74 16.37 16.57
N ASN A 435 3.01 15.14 16.99
CA ASN A 435 2.93 13.92 16.16
C ASN A 435 3.85 13.91 14.93
N LEU A 436 5.07 14.40 15.08
CA LEU A 436 6.12 14.35 14.06
C LEU A 436 7.08 13.19 14.33
N TYR A 437 7.08 12.20 13.43
CA TYR A 437 7.93 11.00 13.49
C TYR A 437 9.10 11.11 12.51
N TYR A 438 9.83 12.23 12.58
CA TYR A 438 11.06 12.45 11.80
C TYR A 438 11.97 13.45 12.51
N GLN A 439 13.22 13.56 12.08
CA GLN A 439 14.24 14.47 12.60
C GLN A 439 14.79 15.34 11.48
N PRO A 440 15.47 16.46 11.80
CA PRO A 440 16.08 17.33 10.79
C PRO A 440 17.05 16.60 9.84
N PHE A 441 17.76 15.57 10.32
CA PHE A 441 18.61 14.75 9.45
C PHE A 441 17.80 14.02 8.35
N HIS A 442 16.56 13.60 8.61
CA HIS A 442 15.70 13.03 7.57
C HIS A 442 15.38 14.07 6.49
N VAL A 443 15.14 15.32 6.87
CA VAL A 443 14.92 16.40 5.89
C VAL A 443 16.16 16.65 5.03
N ARG A 444 17.36 16.56 5.63
CA ARG A 444 18.62 16.62 4.87
C ARG A 444 18.71 15.53 3.81
N ASN A 445 18.32 14.30 4.14
CA ASN A 445 18.26 13.20 3.17
C ASN A 445 17.28 13.50 2.02
N ILE A 446 16.13 14.13 2.30
CA ILE A 446 15.17 14.55 1.25
C ILE A 446 15.77 15.64 0.35
N ILE A 447 16.53 16.59 0.91
CA ILE A 447 17.25 17.60 0.12
C ILE A 447 18.26 16.91 -0.80
N GLU A 448 19.03 15.95 -0.31
CA GLU A 448 20.00 15.20 -1.12
C GLU A 448 19.32 14.40 -2.26
N ILE A 449 18.22 13.70 -1.96
CA ILE A 449 17.40 13.03 -2.97
C ILE A 449 16.95 14.02 -4.04
N ASN A 450 16.47 15.21 -3.63
CA ASN A 450 16.03 16.25 -4.56
C ASN A 450 17.18 16.79 -5.43
N SER A 451 18.38 16.96 -4.86
CA SER A 451 19.55 17.39 -5.63
C SER A 451 19.95 16.37 -6.69
N ILE A 452 19.92 15.07 -6.36
CA ILE A 452 20.14 13.99 -7.32
C ILE A 452 19.08 14.02 -8.43
N PHE A 453 17.81 14.15 -8.05
CA PHE A 453 16.68 14.21 -8.98
C PHE A 453 16.79 15.37 -9.98
N LEU A 454 17.07 16.58 -9.49
CA LEU A 454 17.24 17.77 -10.33
C LEU A 454 18.48 17.67 -11.22
N GLY A 455 19.57 17.09 -10.71
CA GLY A 455 20.77 16.83 -11.50
C GLY A 455 20.49 15.92 -12.70
N GLY A 456 19.71 14.86 -12.50
CA GLY A 456 19.32 13.95 -13.57
C GLY A 456 18.40 14.57 -14.63
N LEU A 457 17.57 15.56 -14.27
CA LEU A 457 16.79 16.35 -15.24
C LEU A 457 17.68 17.24 -16.11
N ASN A 458 18.76 17.79 -15.55
CA ASN A 458 19.66 18.73 -16.23
C ASN A 458 20.69 18.03 -17.15
N HIS A 459 20.91 16.72 -16.99
CA HIS A 459 21.86 15.94 -17.79
C HIS A 459 21.36 15.56 -19.21
N MET A 460 20.20 16.05 -19.64
CA MET A 460 19.71 15.89 -21.03
C MET A 460 20.30 16.93 -22.02
N THR A 461 21.12 17.87 -21.56
CA THR A 461 21.86 18.81 -22.41
C THR A 461 23.36 18.59 -22.22
N GLU A 462 24.10 18.34 -23.30
CA GLU A 462 25.51 17.90 -23.36
C GLU A 462 26.59 18.83 -22.76
N GLU A 463 26.23 19.81 -21.94
CA GLU A 463 27.21 20.68 -21.28
C GLU A 463 27.38 20.34 -19.80
N LYS A 464 28.64 20.04 -19.45
CA LYS A 464 29.16 19.74 -18.11
C LYS A 464 28.83 20.85 -17.10
N THR A 465 27.61 20.84 -16.56
CA THR A 465 27.32 21.46 -15.27
C THR A 465 27.59 20.41 -14.20
N LYS A 466 28.64 20.63 -13.40
CA LYS A 466 28.85 19.87 -12.17
C LYS A 466 27.56 19.95 -11.35
N THR A 467 26.85 18.85 -11.22
CA THR A 467 25.85 18.67 -10.17
C THR A 467 26.44 19.21 -8.87
N LEU A 468 25.73 20.08 -8.13
CA LEU A 468 26.14 20.40 -6.76
C LEU A 468 26.25 19.05 -6.02
N PRO A 469 27.45 18.57 -5.66
CA PRO A 469 27.60 17.24 -5.08
C PRO A 469 26.83 17.18 -3.76
N GLY A 470 26.39 15.99 -3.31
CA GLY A 470 25.79 15.82 -1.98
C GLY A 470 26.62 16.44 -0.84
N ASP A 471 27.94 16.61 -1.07
CA ASP A 471 28.87 17.37 -0.24
C ASP A 471 28.43 18.83 0.04
N ILE A 472 27.81 19.55 -0.92
CA ILE A 472 27.42 20.95 -0.70
C ILE A 472 26.21 21.07 0.23
N SER A 473 25.17 20.25 0.04
CA SER A 473 24.02 20.23 0.96
C SER A 473 24.46 19.88 2.38
N TRP A 474 25.38 18.92 2.53
CA TRP A 474 25.96 18.56 3.83
C TRP A 474 26.80 19.70 4.43
N ARG A 475 27.71 20.30 3.66
CA ARG A 475 28.55 21.42 4.10
C ARG A 475 27.72 22.62 4.52
N VAL A 476 26.69 22.97 3.74
CA VAL A 476 25.79 24.10 4.03
C VAL A 476 24.94 23.81 5.27
N ASN A 477 24.51 22.56 5.46
CA ASN A 477 23.82 22.13 6.68
C ASN A 477 24.72 22.31 7.91
N HIS A 478 25.98 21.87 7.84
CA HIS A 478 26.98 22.09 8.90
C HIS A 478 27.25 23.58 9.17
N LEU A 479 27.26 24.42 8.13
CA LEU A 479 27.34 25.87 8.31
C LEU A 479 26.14 26.42 9.10
N GLY A 480 24.94 25.88 8.87
CA GLY A 480 23.74 26.22 9.64
C GLY A 480 23.84 25.80 11.11
N GLU A 481 24.39 24.62 11.40
CA GLU A 481 24.61 24.12 12.77
C GLU A 481 25.66 24.96 13.51
N LYS A 482 26.78 25.27 12.86
CA LYS A 482 27.80 26.19 13.40
C LYS A 482 27.22 27.57 13.67
N PHE A 483 26.47 28.10 12.71
CA PHE A 483 25.78 29.38 12.87
C PHE A 483 24.85 29.34 14.09
N LYS A 484 24.05 28.29 14.26
CA LYS A 484 23.17 28.11 15.42
C LYS A 484 23.95 28.12 16.74
N ALA A 485 25.03 27.35 16.83
CA ALA A 485 25.84 27.24 18.05
C ALA A 485 26.41 28.61 18.46
N GLU A 486 26.97 29.35 17.50
CA GLU A 486 27.57 30.66 17.74
C GLU A 486 26.54 31.73 18.06
N TYR A 487 25.39 31.71 17.38
CA TYR A 487 24.32 32.67 17.60
C TYR A 487 23.64 32.44 18.96
N SER A 488 23.41 31.18 19.35
CA SER A 488 22.80 30.83 20.64
C SER A 488 23.71 31.17 21.83
N ALA A 489 25.03 31.17 21.64
CA ALA A 489 25.98 31.62 22.67
C ALA A 489 25.89 33.13 22.96
N ARG A 490 25.35 33.93 22.03
CA ARG A 490 25.28 35.39 22.13
C ARG A 490 23.85 35.93 22.28
N PHE A 491 22.85 35.16 21.89
CA PHE A 491 21.46 35.62 21.79
C PHE A 491 20.46 34.53 22.21
N ASN A 492 19.24 34.96 22.54
CA ASN A 492 18.13 34.06 22.90
C ASN A 492 17.70 33.18 21.71
N GLU A 493 17.47 31.88 21.97
CA GLU A 493 16.98 30.89 21.00
C GLU A 493 15.71 31.33 20.26
N ASN A 494 14.83 32.09 20.91
CA ASN A 494 13.60 32.61 20.27
C ASN A 494 13.90 33.50 19.05
N LYS A 495 15.06 34.17 19.00
CA LYS A 495 15.47 34.95 17.83
C LYS A 495 15.84 34.05 16.66
N LEU A 496 16.46 32.89 16.90
CA LEU A 496 16.79 31.92 15.86
C LEU A 496 15.54 31.34 15.21
N ILE A 497 14.49 31.11 15.99
CA ILE A 497 13.19 30.66 15.46
C ILE A 497 12.63 31.71 14.49
N THR A 498 12.65 32.99 14.88
CA THR A 498 12.21 34.10 14.02
C THR A 498 13.04 34.22 12.75
N ILE A 499 14.36 34.10 12.84
CA ILE A 499 15.28 34.13 11.68
C ILE A 499 14.96 32.97 10.73
N ALA A 500 14.84 31.75 11.25
CA ALA A 500 14.48 30.58 10.45
C ALA A 500 13.11 30.74 9.78
N HIS A 501 12.12 31.36 10.45
CA HIS A 501 10.82 31.67 9.85
C HIS A 501 10.94 32.66 8.69
N GLN A 502 11.73 33.73 8.84
CA GLN A 502 11.96 34.72 7.79
C GLN A 502 12.67 34.09 6.58
N MET A 503 13.69 33.27 6.83
CA MET A 503 14.42 32.53 5.79
C MET A 503 13.52 31.53 5.05
N LEU A 504 12.72 30.74 5.77
CA LEU A 504 11.74 29.83 5.14
C LEU A 504 10.72 30.60 4.30
N GLY A 505 10.22 31.72 4.81
CA GLY A 505 9.30 32.60 4.09
C GLY A 505 9.90 33.08 2.76
N ALA A 506 11.15 33.55 2.79
CA ALA A 506 11.88 33.97 1.60
C ALA A 506 12.09 32.82 0.60
N LEU A 507 12.43 31.62 1.07
CA LEU A 507 12.61 30.43 0.23
C LEU A 507 11.30 29.98 -0.43
N LYS A 508 10.16 30.10 0.27
CA LYS A 508 8.83 29.74 -0.26
C LYS A 508 8.45 30.56 -1.48
N ILE A 509 8.68 31.87 -1.42
CA ILE A 509 8.33 32.83 -2.48
C ILE A 509 9.49 33.12 -3.44
N ASN A 510 10.58 32.35 -3.34
CA ASN A 510 11.77 32.48 -4.17
C ASN A 510 12.44 33.88 -4.11
N ASN A 511 12.38 34.56 -2.96
CA ASN A 511 12.92 35.91 -2.78
C ASN A 511 14.35 35.83 -2.21
N ARG A 512 15.35 35.88 -3.11
CA ARG A 512 16.77 35.80 -2.77
C ARG A 512 17.25 37.00 -1.96
N ASP A 513 16.86 38.21 -2.35
CA ASP A 513 17.32 39.43 -1.72
C ASP A 513 16.94 39.44 -0.24
N ARG A 514 15.68 39.12 0.06
CA ARG A 514 15.21 38.99 1.44
C ARG A 514 15.96 37.91 2.21
N PHE A 515 16.27 36.78 1.59
CA PHE A 515 17.05 35.72 2.25
C PHE A 515 18.47 36.22 2.58
N MET A 516 19.13 36.88 1.63
CA MET A 516 20.48 37.42 1.79
C MET A 516 20.54 38.58 2.78
N ASP A 517 19.53 39.45 2.80
CA ASP A 517 19.42 40.52 3.80
C ASP A 517 19.38 39.95 5.22
N VAL A 518 18.56 38.91 5.44
CA VAL A 518 18.50 38.24 6.75
C VAL A 518 19.84 37.56 7.05
N LEU A 519 20.44 36.87 6.08
CA LEU A 519 21.72 36.18 6.25
C LEU A 519 22.86 37.14 6.60
N LEU A 520 23.03 38.22 5.85
CA LEU A 520 24.07 39.23 6.04
C LEU A 520 23.94 39.92 7.40
N ASN A 521 22.72 40.30 7.78
CA ASN A 521 22.46 40.87 9.10
C ASN A 521 22.84 39.89 10.21
N CYS A 522 22.46 38.62 10.08
CA CYS A 522 22.78 37.59 11.05
C CYS A 522 24.30 37.37 11.21
N TYR A 523 25.05 37.29 10.10
CA TYR A 523 26.50 37.13 10.12
C TYR A 523 27.24 38.37 10.64
N SER A 524 26.69 39.57 10.37
CA SER A 524 27.17 40.83 10.97
C SER A 524 27.03 40.82 12.49
N TYR A 525 25.89 40.37 13.05
CA TYR A 525 25.70 40.28 14.51
C TYR A 525 26.68 39.33 15.21
N ILE A 526 27.11 38.25 14.56
CA ILE A 526 28.13 37.34 15.10
C ILE A 526 29.56 37.77 14.75
N ASN A 527 29.73 38.88 14.02
CA ASN A 527 31.01 39.44 13.55
C ASN A 527 31.85 38.42 12.77
N LYS A 528 31.23 37.74 11.80
CA LYS A 528 31.91 36.78 10.92
C LYS A 528 31.58 37.03 9.44
N PRO A 529 32.53 36.75 8.53
CA PRO A 529 32.24 36.81 7.10
C PRO A 529 31.25 35.71 6.70
N VAL A 530 30.38 36.00 5.73
CA VAL A 530 29.50 34.99 5.14
C VAL A 530 30.36 33.96 4.38
N PRO A 531 30.24 32.65 4.68
CA PRO A 531 30.93 31.60 3.94
C PRO A 531 30.68 31.66 2.44
N LYS A 532 31.73 31.54 1.63
CA LYS A 532 31.63 31.60 0.15
C LYS A 532 30.61 30.63 -0.44
N THR A 533 30.48 29.42 0.12
CA THR A 533 29.51 28.41 -0.33
C THR A 533 28.05 28.89 -0.22
N LEU A 534 27.73 29.84 0.66
CA LEU A 534 26.38 30.43 0.73
C LEU A 534 26.13 31.47 -0.36
N LEU A 535 27.16 31.94 -1.07
CA LEU A 535 27.01 32.90 -2.17
C LEU A 535 26.56 32.19 -3.47
N ASP A 536 26.67 30.87 -3.56
CA ASP A 536 26.21 30.07 -4.71
C ASP A 536 24.67 30.08 -4.86
N VAL A 537 23.95 30.71 -3.92
CA VAL A 537 22.50 31.00 -4.03
C VAL A 537 22.15 31.87 -5.24
N PHE A 538 23.11 32.65 -5.76
CA PHE A 538 22.90 33.49 -6.93
C PHE A 538 23.01 32.73 -8.25
N SER A 539 23.44 31.47 -8.24
CA SER A 539 23.68 30.71 -9.48
C SER A 539 22.41 30.24 -10.18
N SER A 540 21.38 29.79 -9.44
CA SER A 540 20.09 29.36 -10.01
C SER A 540 18.98 29.30 -8.95
N ASP A 541 17.72 29.13 -9.36
CA ASP A 541 16.57 28.97 -8.44
C ASP A 541 16.69 27.67 -7.64
N GLU A 542 17.14 26.59 -8.28
CA GLU A 542 17.39 25.30 -7.63
C GLU A 542 18.51 25.41 -6.61
N ASN A 543 19.62 26.09 -6.96
CA ASN A 543 20.74 26.28 -6.06
C ASN A 543 20.34 27.13 -4.85
N PHE A 544 19.62 28.23 -5.08
CA PHE A 544 19.07 29.05 -4.00
C PHE A 544 18.25 28.21 -3.01
N LYS A 545 17.28 27.43 -3.52
CA LYS A 545 16.42 26.61 -2.67
C LYS A 545 17.20 25.48 -1.98
N THR A 546 18.09 24.81 -2.69
CA THR A 546 18.90 23.70 -2.15
C THR A 546 19.81 24.19 -1.01
N ILE A 547 20.55 25.28 -1.24
CA ILE A 547 21.45 25.89 -0.25
C ILE A 547 20.62 26.44 0.92
N GLY A 548 19.59 27.23 0.63
CA GLY A 548 18.78 27.87 1.66
C GLY A 548 18.07 26.86 2.56
N TYR A 549 17.43 25.83 1.99
CA TYR A 549 16.79 24.78 2.79
C TYR A 549 17.82 23.95 3.58
N SER A 550 18.99 23.66 3.01
CA SER A 550 20.05 22.95 3.74
C SER A 550 20.56 23.75 4.93
N PHE A 551 20.75 25.06 4.77
CA PHE A 551 21.20 25.97 5.83
C PHE A 551 20.16 26.05 6.95
N VAL A 552 18.89 26.28 6.59
CA VAL A 552 17.80 26.34 7.57
C VAL A 552 17.60 24.99 8.29
N ALA A 553 17.74 23.86 7.58
CA ALA A 553 17.70 22.55 8.22
C ALA A 553 18.79 22.39 9.29
N GLY A 554 19.97 22.98 9.09
CA GLY A 554 21.06 23.01 10.08
C GLY A 554 20.73 23.89 11.29
N ILE A 555 20.07 25.03 11.07
CA ILE A 555 19.59 25.89 12.17
C ILE A 555 18.55 25.17 13.03
N ILE A 556 17.63 24.44 12.40
CA ILE A 556 16.57 23.69 13.08
C ILE A 556 17.10 22.39 13.72
N GLY A 557 18.20 21.83 13.18
CA GLY A 557 18.93 20.66 13.67
C GLY A 557 19.30 20.72 15.16
N LYS A 558 19.42 19.56 15.81
CA LYS A 558 20.09 19.50 17.12
C LYS A 558 21.58 19.58 16.86
N THR A 559 22.30 20.40 17.64
CA THR A 559 23.76 20.46 17.58
C THR A 559 24.31 19.08 17.91
N GLU A 560 24.96 18.41 16.96
CA GLU A 560 25.76 17.24 17.26
C GLU A 560 26.87 17.71 18.21
N LYS A 561 26.94 17.09 19.40
CA LYS A 561 28.16 17.20 20.21
C LYS A 561 29.22 16.40 19.44
N THR A 562 29.96 17.07 18.57
CA THR A 562 31.23 16.53 18.07
C THR A 562 32.04 16.14 19.28
N THR A 563 32.18 14.83 19.48
CA THR A 563 33.22 14.28 20.33
C THR A 563 34.50 14.64 19.59
N GLU A 564 35.27 15.57 20.15
CA GLU A 564 36.63 15.83 19.72
C GLU A 564 37.44 14.55 19.93
N GLU A 565 37.52 13.71 18.92
CA GLU A 565 38.56 12.70 18.78
C GLU A 565 38.53 12.19 17.35
N GLU A 566 39.31 12.85 16.48
CA GLU A 566 40.22 12.19 15.54
C GLU A 566 41.10 13.27 14.89
N LYS A 567 42.41 13.14 15.15
CA LYS A 567 43.50 13.96 14.61
C LYS A 567 43.81 13.59 13.16
#